data_AF-A0A1Y6KJT9-F1
#
_entry.id   AF-A0A1Y6KJT9-F1
#
_cell.length_a   1.000
_cell.length_b   1.000
_cell.length_c   1.000
_cell.angle_alpha   90.00
_cell.angle_beta   90.00
_cell.angle_gamma   90.00
#
_symmetry.space_group_name_H-M   'P 1'
#
loop_
_entity.id
_entity.type
_entity.pdbx_description
1 polymer ?
#
loop_
_entity_poly.entity_id
_entity_poly.type
_entity_poly.pdbx_seq_one_letter_code
_entity_poly.pdbx_strand_id
1 'polypeptide(L)'
;MPPAHSNWIAAAKLGLVSSTFSTIVSQLAAAQLGRDAAVDWMTVAAIPLRDGIIGAEPSWGAIIGGIAFHQWADFSWALVFFGLFGRWTADLRPLAILAVALPWAVFTSASEWFVLVPLFPFFQPIFTLQQPYWIGLLVHASSAVMYPLFVWLRFPFATAPHTSDVNVARAWAVGGVAIVAVLGSVAALGTLGHQLPWMGTDRAGDQDYMRHMSAHHRQGITLARLGADRAQDPELKALARLMVASQEGENRIFDAWWQSWFDTAMPACSTQELGEMPGYLSDAQLDEISNAKPDQFDATFVRLMSLHHAGAVRMADREWQGRGDMRLRIMAHAIRHQQQGEIALMNKVSGLDAVRQAVPNMFADNVNRADAGTR
;
A
#
# COMPACT_ATOMS: atom_id res chain seq x y z
N MET A 1 12.74 -41.64 7.63
CA MET A 1 12.23 -41.35 8.99
C MET A 1 10.93 -40.58 8.85
N PRO A 2 9.89 -40.94 9.61
CA PRO A 2 8.66 -40.15 9.64
C PRO A 2 8.93 -38.75 10.22
N PRO A 3 8.13 -37.72 9.87
CA PRO A 3 8.20 -36.42 10.51
C PRO A 3 8.05 -36.56 12.03
N ALA A 4 8.84 -35.80 12.80
CA ALA A 4 8.78 -35.84 14.27
C ALA A 4 7.76 -34.85 14.86
N HIS A 5 7.23 -33.93 14.05
CA HIS A 5 6.16 -33.01 14.43
C HIS A 5 4.88 -33.26 13.62
N SER A 6 3.73 -32.94 14.22
CA SER A 6 2.48 -32.88 13.47
C SER A 6 2.53 -31.76 12.42
N ASN A 7 1.80 -31.92 11.33
CA ASN A 7 1.70 -30.90 10.27
C ASN A 7 1.23 -29.55 10.83
N TRP A 8 0.39 -29.54 11.88
CA TRP A 8 -0.06 -28.33 12.55
C TRP A 8 1.08 -27.56 13.24
N ILE A 9 2.00 -28.25 13.91
CA ILE A 9 3.16 -27.60 14.55
C ILE A 9 4.09 -27.03 13.48
N ALA A 10 4.33 -27.78 12.40
CA ALA A 10 5.14 -27.33 11.29
C ALA A 10 4.52 -26.13 10.56
N ALA A 11 3.19 -26.15 10.37
CA ALA A 11 2.41 -25.05 9.79
C ALA A 11 2.48 -23.79 10.66
N ALA A 12 2.37 -23.92 11.98
CA ALA A 12 2.49 -22.79 12.90
C ALA A 12 3.90 -22.16 12.86
N LYS A 13 4.95 -22.98 12.89
CA LYS A 13 6.34 -22.49 12.74
C LYS A 13 6.53 -21.78 11.41
N LEU A 14 6.03 -22.37 10.33
CA LEU A 14 6.11 -21.77 9.02
C LEU A 14 5.34 -20.45 8.95
N GLY A 15 4.11 -20.41 9.48
CA GLY A 15 3.30 -19.20 9.50
C GLY A 15 3.99 -18.05 10.22
N LEU A 16 4.70 -18.33 11.34
CA LEU A 16 5.51 -17.32 12.03
C LEU A 16 6.67 -16.82 11.15
N VAL A 17 7.37 -17.74 10.47
CA VAL A 17 8.51 -17.39 9.59
C VAL A 17 8.03 -16.61 8.37
N SER A 18 6.99 -17.07 7.69
CA SER A 18 6.49 -16.48 6.45
C SER A 18 5.87 -15.11 6.71
N SER A 19 5.08 -14.96 7.77
CA SER A 19 4.47 -13.68 8.13
C SER A 19 5.49 -12.65 8.61
N THR A 20 6.52 -13.08 9.34
CA THR A 20 7.64 -12.20 9.70
C THR A 20 8.42 -11.76 8.47
N PHE A 21 8.70 -12.70 7.56
CA PHE A 21 9.40 -12.39 6.31
C PHE A 21 8.62 -11.40 5.44
N SER A 22 7.32 -11.63 5.20
CA SER A 22 6.48 -10.71 4.43
C SER A 22 6.38 -9.33 5.09
N THR A 23 6.29 -9.26 6.43
CA THR A 23 6.32 -8.00 7.18
C THR A 23 7.62 -7.22 6.91
N ILE A 24 8.77 -7.89 7.06
CA ILE A 24 10.08 -7.26 6.87
C ILE A 24 10.28 -6.81 5.42
N VAL A 25 9.93 -7.66 4.45
CA VAL A 25 10.02 -7.33 3.03
C VAL A 25 9.16 -6.11 2.70
N SER A 26 7.92 -6.09 3.17
CA SER A 26 6.99 -4.97 2.94
C SER A 26 7.54 -3.67 3.54
N GLN A 27 8.04 -3.72 4.78
CA GLN A 27 8.63 -2.58 5.47
C GLN A 27 9.86 -2.01 4.75
N LEU A 28 10.74 -2.88 4.26
CA LEU A 28 12.00 -2.47 3.63
C LEU A 28 11.83 -2.04 2.17
N ALA A 29 10.83 -2.59 1.47
CA ALA A 29 10.57 -2.30 0.06
C ALA A 29 9.63 -1.11 -0.16
N ALA A 30 8.84 -0.70 0.84
CA ALA A 30 7.78 0.31 0.71
C ALA A 30 8.24 1.60 0.00
N ALA A 31 9.35 2.20 0.46
CA ALA A 31 9.86 3.43 -0.13
C ALA A 31 10.27 3.29 -1.60
N GLN A 32 10.72 2.10 -2.04
CA GLN A 32 11.06 1.84 -3.44
C GLN A 32 9.81 1.68 -4.33
N LEU A 33 8.66 1.45 -3.72
CA LEU A 33 7.36 1.35 -4.39
C LEU A 33 6.52 2.64 -4.24
N GLY A 34 7.12 3.72 -3.74
CA GLY A 34 6.40 4.99 -3.56
C GLY A 34 5.41 4.95 -2.39
N ARG A 35 5.65 4.12 -1.36
CA ARG A 35 4.75 3.94 -0.22
C ARG A 35 5.42 4.31 1.10
N ASP A 36 4.65 4.96 1.97
CA ASP A 36 5.03 5.17 3.38
C ASP A 36 4.55 3.99 4.23
N ALA A 37 5.50 3.18 4.69
CA ALA A 37 5.19 1.96 5.44
C ALA A 37 4.40 2.23 6.73
N ALA A 38 4.62 3.37 7.40
CA ALA A 38 3.90 3.67 8.64
C ALA A 38 2.43 3.95 8.37
N VAL A 39 2.13 4.65 7.27
CA VAL A 39 0.76 4.89 6.79
C VAL A 39 0.09 3.59 6.36
N ASP A 40 0.83 2.71 5.66
CA ASP A 40 0.34 1.38 5.27
C ASP A 40 -0.05 0.54 6.48
N TRP A 41 0.82 0.46 7.49
CA TRP A 41 0.52 -0.29 8.71
C TRP A 41 -0.66 0.31 9.48
N MET A 42 -0.78 1.63 9.58
CA MET A 42 -1.96 2.27 10.17
C MET A 42 -3.24 1.94 9.39
N THR A 43 -3.18 1.90 8.05
CA THR A 43 -4.32 1.52 7.21
C THR A 43 -4.73 0.06 7.43
N VAL A 44 -3.75 -0.84 7.57
CA VAL A 44 -4.00 -2.24 7.95
C VAL A 44 -4.60 -2.33 9.36
N ALA A 45 -4.12 -1.52 10.30
CA ALA A 45 -4.63 -1.49 11.67
C ALA A 45 -6.10 -1.05 11.75
N ALA A 46 -6.54 -0.18 10.85
CA ALA A 46 -7.95 0.25 10.77
C ALA A 46 -8.90 -0.91 10.46
N ILE A 47 -8.40 -2.04 9.91
CA ILE A 47 -9.23 -3.21 9.62
C ILE A 47 -9.90 -3.74 10.91
N PRO A 48 -9.16 -4.19 11.94
CA PRO A 48 -9.75 -4.60 13.21
C PRO A 48 -10.05 -3.43 14.16
N LEU A 49 -9.30 -2.32 14.11
CA LEU A 49 -9.37 -1.25 15.11
C LEU A 49 -10.27 -0.07 14.73
N ARG A 50 -10.85 -0.08 13.52
CA ARG A 50 -11.72 0.97 12.97
C ARG A 50 -11.02 2.33 12.86
N ASP A 51 -11.78 3.35 12.50
CA ASP A 51 -11.30 4.69 12.17
C ASP A 51 -10.62 5.42 13.34
N GLY A 52 -10.84 4.97 14.58
CA GLY A 52 -10.24 5.55 15.77
C GLY A 52 -8.70 5.45 15.82
N ILE A 53 -8.11 4.51 15.05
CA ILE A 53 -6.66 4.36 14.95
C ILE A 53 -6.02 5.30 13.92
N ILE A 54 -6.83 5.93 13.06
CA ILE A 54 -6.37 6.76 11.95
C ILE A 54 -5.97 8.15 12.47
N GLY A 55 -4.71 8.50 12.27
CA GLY A 55 -4.11 9.77 12.65
C GLY A 55 -3.42 10.46 11.48
N ALA A 56 -3.20 11.77 11.60
CA ALA A 56 -2.39 12.54 10.65
C ALA A 56 -0.91 12.14 10.71
N GLU A 57 -0.48 11.63 11.87
CA GLU A 57 0.78 10.95 12.07
C GLU A 57 0.50 9.53 12.57
N PRO A 58 1.00 8.48 11.89
CA PRO A 58 0.84 7.12 12.36
C PRO A 58 1.44 6.91 13.75
N SER A 59 0.60 6.56 14.73
CA SER A 59 1.10 6.25 16.08
C SER A 59 1.80 4.88 16.13
N TRP A 60 2.71 4.69 17.07
CA TRP A 60 3.32 3.37 17.32
C TRP A 60 2.28 2.28 17.60
N GLY A 61 1.18 2.61 18.29
CA GLY A 61 0.07 1.69 18.51
C GLY A 61 -0.61 1.27 17.22
N ALA A 62 -0.81 2.21 16.29
CA ALA A 62 -1.34 1.92 14.95
C ALA A 62 -0.41 1.01 14.17
N ILE A 63 0.88 1.35 14.12
CA ILE A 63 1.90 0.57 13.38
C ILE A 63 1.97 -0.86 13.91
N ILE A 64 2.10 -1.03 15.22
CA ILE A 64 2.17 -2.35 15.87
C ILE A 64 0.86 -3.12 15.64
N GLY A 65 -0.29 -2.46 15.76
CA GLY A 65 -1.59 -3.07 15.52
C GLY A 65 -1.75 -3.59 14.09
N GLY A 66 -1.29 -2.82 13.10
CA GLY A 66 -1.28 -3.20 11.69
C GLY A 66 -0.38 -4.40 11.42
N ILE A 67 0.86 -4.36 11.92
CA ILE A 67 1.81 -5.47 11.81
C ILE A 67 1.23 -6.74 12.44
N ALA A 68 0.68 -6.64 13.65
CA ALA A 68 0.10 -7.78 14.35
C ALA A 68 -1.09 -8.38 13.59
N PHE A 69 -1.97 -7.55 13.05
CA PHE A 69 -3.13 -8.01 12.27
C PHE A 69 -2.70 -8.70 10.96
N HIS A 70 -1.78 -8.08 10.22
CA HIS A 70 -1.18 -8.69 9.03
C HIS A 70 -0.54 -10.05 9.36
N GLN A 71 0.28 -10.10 10.42
CA GLN A 71 0.96 -11.34 10.78
C GLN A 71 -0.01 -12.44 11.20
N TRP A 72 -1.09 -12.08 11.89
CA TRP A 72 -2.17 -13.00 12.23
C TRP A 72 -2.86 -13.56 10.98
N ALA A 73 -3.15 -12.72 9.98
CA ALA A 73 -3.79 -13.14 8.73
C ALA A 73 -2.90 -14.14 7.96
N ASP A 74 -1.64 -13.77 7.70
CA ASP A 74 -0.65 -14.62 7.02
C ASP A 74 -0.41 -15.95 7.75
N PHE A 75 -0.27 -15.89 9.08
CA PHE A 75 -0.13 -17.06 9.93
C PHE A 75 -1.35 -18.00 9.78
N SER A 76 -2.56 -17.42 9.78
CA SER A 76 -3.81 -18.18 9.64
C SER A 76 -3.90 -18.87 8.29
N TRP A 77 -3.51 -18.21 7.19
CA TRP A 77 -3.47 -18.83 5.87
C TRP A 77 -2.46 -19.98 5.77
N ALA A 78 -1.30 -19.86 6.42
CA ALA A 78 -0.33 -20.95 6.49
C ALA A 78 -0.89 -22.17 7.26
N LEU A 79 -1.65 -21.94 8.34
CA LEU A 79 -2.35 -22.99 9.07
C LEU A 79 -3.41 -23.69 8.22
N VAL A 80 -4.16 -22.95 7.41
CA VAL A 80 -5.12 -23.57 6.47
C VAL A 80 -4.37 -24.40 5.43
N PHE A 81 -3.34 -23.85 4.80
CA PHE A 81 -2.62 -24.53 3.72
C PHE A 81 -1.91 -25.82 4.18
N PHE A 82 -1.23 -25.78 5.32
CA PHE A 82 -0.41 -26.91 5.79
C PHE A 82 -1.02 -27.71 6.94
N GLY A 83 -1.92 -27.12 7.70
CA GLY A 83 -2.69 -27.81 8.73
C GLY A 83 -3.91 -28.50 8.15
N LEU A 84 -4.87 -27.72 7.63
CA LEU A 84 -6.13 -28.26 7.10
C LEU A 84 -5.91 -29.10 5.84
N PHE A 85 -5.15 -28.60 4.86
CA PHE A 85 -4.78 -29.36 3.67
C PHE A 85 -3.49 -30.20 3.84
N GLY A 86 -3.05 -30.40 5.09
CA GLY A 86 -1.82 -31.10 5.44
C GLY A 86 -1.66 -32.49 4.83
N ARG A 87 -2.76 -33.21 4.61
CA ARG A 87 -2.73 -34.55 3.98
C ARG A 87 -2.26 -34.51 2.53
N TRP A 88 -2.54 -33.42 1.82
CA TRP A 88 -2.15 -33.23 0.42
C TRP A 88 -0.78 -32.53 0.31
N THR A 89 -0.46 -31.64 1.24
CA THR A 89 0.80 -30.87 1.21
C THR A 89 2.00 -31.58 1.82
N ALA A 90 1.79 -32.60 2.67
CA ALA A 90 2.87 -33.25 3.44
C ALA A 90 3.98 -33.89 2.59
N ASP A 91 3.62 -34.42 1.42
CA ASP A 91 4.53 -35.19 0.56
C ASP A 91 5.02 -34.38 -0.66
N LEU A 92 4.65 -33.10 -0.74
CA LEU A 92 5.08 -32.24 -1.82
C LEU A 92 6.56 -31.87 -1.66
N ARG A 93 7.28 -31.87 -2.80
CA ARG A 93 8.66 -31.36 -2.87
C ARG A 93 8.67 -29.83 -2.78
N PRO A 94 9.79 -29.21 -2.36
CA PRO A 94 9.88 -27.75 -2.19
C PRO A 94 9.39 -26.93 -3.39
N LEU A 95 9.81 -27.30 -4.61
CA LEU A 95 9.39 -26.58 -5.84
C LEU A 95 7.92 -26.83 -6.22
N ALA A 96 7.37 -28.01 -5.87
CA ALA A 96 5.95 -28.28 -6.07
C ALA A 96 5.10 -27.47 -5.08
N ILE A 97 5.57 -27.31 -3.84
CA ILE A 97 4.96 -26.40 -2.87
C ILE A 97 4.97 -24.98 -3.41
N LEU A 98 6.12 -24.48 -3.89
CA LEU A 98 6.22 -23.13 -4.45
C LEU A 98 5.23 -22.91 -5.61
N ALA A 99 5.14 -23.88 -6.53
CA ALA A 99 4.26 -23.80 -7.69
C ALA A 99 2.78 -23.67 -7.31
N VAL A 100 2.34 -24.29 -6.20
CA VAL A 100 0.94 -24.15 -5.72
C VAL A 100 0.77 -23.01 -4.70
N ALA A 101 1.84 -22.61 -4.02
CA ALA A 101 1.82 -21.49 -3.08
C ALA A 101 1.56 -20.15 -3.79
N LEU A 102 2.01 -19.97 -5.04
CA LEU A 102 1.76 -18.74 -5.80
C LEU A 102 0.26 -18.57 -6.18
N PRO A 103 -0.44 -19.56 -6.76
CA PRO A 103 -1.90 -19.52 -6.87
C PRO A 103 -2.62 -19.36 -5.53
N TRP A 104 -2.08 -19.94 -4.45
CA TRP A 104 -2.62 -19.75 -3.10
C TRP A 104 -2.49 -18.30 -2.62
N ALA A 105 -1.38 -17.62 -2.89
CA ALA A 105 -1.22 -16.20 -2.60
C ALA A 105 -2.27 -15.35 -3.33
N VAL A 106 -2.55 -15.66 -4.60
CA VAL A 106 -3.63 -15.01 -5.37
C VAL A 106 -4.99 -15.26 -4.71
N PHE A 107 -5.30 -16.51 -4.35
CA PHE A 107 -6.56 -16.87 -3.72
C PHE A 107 -6.77 -16.15 -2.38
N THR A 108 -5.77 -16.16 -1.50
CA THR A 108 -5.85 -15.56 -0.17
C THR A 108 -5.91 -14.04 -0.24
N SER A 109 -5.07 -13.42 -1.07
CA SER A 109 -5.10 -11.97 -1.30
C SER A 109 -6.44 -11.52 -1.90
N ALA A 110 -6.96 -12.25 -2.89
CA ALA A 110 -8.26 -11.94 -3.48
C ALA A 110 -9.40 -12.12 -2.45
N SER A 111 -9.35 -13.18 -1.63
CA SER A 111 -10.34 -13.40 -0.58
C SER A 111 -10.37 -12.22 0.39
N GLU A 112 -9.21 -11.72 0.80
CA GLU A 112 -9.13 -10.55 1.67
C GLU A 112 -9.61 -9.26 1.01
N TRP A 113 -9.11 -8.96 -0.19
CA TRP A 113 -9.34 -7.69 -0.85
C TRP A 113 -10.76 -7.52 -1.39
N PHE A 114 -11.38 -8.60 -1.90
CA PHE A 114 -12.73 -8.57 -2.47
C PHE A 114 -13.83 -8.89 -1.46
N VAL A 115 -13.53 -9.63 -0.40
CA VAL A 115 -14.56 -10.19 0.49
C VAL A 115 -14.27 -9.90 1.96
N LEU A 116 -13.19 -10.42 2.52
CA LEU A 116 -13.05 -10.46 3.98
C LEU A 116 -12.93 -9.07 4.60
N VAL A 117 -12.09 -8.22 4.01
CA VAL A 117 -11.82 -6.88 4.53
C VAL A 117 -12.98 -5.92 4.26
N PRO A 118 -13.41 -5.68 3.01
CA PRO A 118 -14.47 -4.69 2.74
C PRO A 118 -15.88 -5.16 3.13
N LEU A 119 -16.12 -6.48 3.19
CA LEU A 119 -17.44 -7.05 3.49
C LEU A 119 -17.40 -7.80 4.83
N PHE A 120 -17.47 -9.13 4.85
CA PHE A 120 -17.55 -9.89 6.09
C PHE A 120 -16.24 -10.62 6.36
N PRO A 121 -15.66 -10.57 7.57
CA PRO A 121 -16.26 -10.07 8.81
C PRO A 121 -15.90 -8.62 9.18
N PHE A 122 -15.03 -7.95 8.42
CA PHE A 122 -14.43 -6.70 8.88
C PHE A 122 -15.24 -5.46 8.49
N PHE A 123 -15.92 -5.42 7.36
CA PHE A 123 -16.72 -4.28 6.89
C PHE A 123 -15.88 -3.00 6.81
N GLN A 124 -14.75 -3.06 6.10
CA GLN A 124 -13.73 -2.03 6.03
C GLN A 124 -13.42 -1.61 4.60
N PRO A 125 -14.34 -0.87 3.95
CA PRO A 125 -14.18 -0.46 2.55
C PRO A 125 -12.99 0.48 2.34
N ILE A 126 -12.56 1.20 3.38
CA ILE A 126 -11.41 2.10 3.33
C ILE A 126 -10.15 1.40 2.83
N PHE A 127 -9.90 0.15 3.25
CA PHE A 127 -8.73 -0.60 2.82
C PHE A 127 -8.70 -0.81 1.31
N THR A 128 -9.80 -1.34 0.75
CA THR A 128 -9.94 -1.64 -0.68
C THR A 128 -9.91 -0.37 -1.54
N LEU A 129 -10.50 0.73 -1.05
CA LEU A 129 -10.51 2.01 -1.75
C LEU A 129 -9.17 2.75 -1.66
N GLN A 130 -8.40 2.55 -0.58
CA GLN A 130 -7.09 3.15 -0.40
C GLN A 130 -5.96 2.37 -1.08
N GLN A 131 -5.99 1.04 -0.99
CA GLN A 131 -4.89 0.18 -1.40
C GLN A 131 -5.25 -0.58 -2.67
N PRO A 132 -4.55 -0.38 -3.80
CA PRO A 132 -4.76 -1.21 -4.98
C PRO A 132 -4.43 -2.68 -4.70
N TYR A 133 -5.16 -3.59 -5.36
CA TYR A 133 -5.06 -5.05 -5.14
C TYR A 133 -3.63 -5.59 -5.18
N TRP A 134 -2.79 -5.05 -6.06
CA TRP A 134 -1.43 -5.54 -6.25
C TRP A 134 -0.57 -5.43 -4.97
N ILE A 135 -0.86 -4.48 -4.08
CA ILE A 135 -0.12 -4.32 -2.82
C ILE A 135 -0.36 -5.54 -1.93
N GLY A 136 -1.63 -5.89 -1.69
CA GLY A 136 -1.98 -7.11 -0.95
C GLY A 136 -1.41 -8.36 -1.63
N LEU A 137 -1.46 -8.44 -2.95
CA LEU A 137 -0.92 -9.59 -3.68
C LEU A 137 0.59 -9.75 -3.46
N LEU A 138 1.36 -8.66 -3.47
CA LEU A 138 2.80 -8.70 -3.21
C LEU A 138 3.11 -9.18 -1.79
N VAL A 139 2.32 -8.77 -0.80
CA VAL A 139 2.45 -9.20 0.59
C VAL A 139 2.22 -10.71 0.71
N HIS A 140 1.10 -11.21 0.18
CA HIS A 140 0.77 -12.63 0.20
C HIS A 140 1.78 -13.47 -0.59
N ALA A 141 2.23 -12.97 -1.75
CA ALA A 141 3.27 -13.63 -2.54
C ALA A 141 4.60 -13.71 -1.77
N SER A 142 4.98 -12.65 -1.06
CA SER A 142 6.17 -12.62 -0.20
C SER A 142 6.08 -13.64 0.94
N SER A 143 4.89 -13.85 1.51
CA SER A 143 4.66 -14.91 2.50
C SER A 143 4.75 -16.30 1.86
N ALA A 144 4.07 -16.49 0.74
CA ALA A 144 3.96 -17.77 0.03
C ALA A 144 5.31 -18.28 -0.51
N VAL A 145 6.25 -17.40 -0.90
CA VAL A 145 7.59 -17.84 -1.34
C VAL A 145 8.39 -18.51 -0.23
N MET A 146 8.00 -18.35 1.04
CA MET A 146 8.62 -19.04 2.18
C MET A 146 8.03 -20.42 2.45
N TYR A 147 6.91 -20.78 1.81
CA TYR A 147 6.23 -22.06 2.03
C TYR A 147 7.08 -23.32 1.76
N PRO A 148 8.05 -23.33 0.82
CA PRO A 148 8.97 -24.46 0.64
C PRO A 148 9.74 -24.86 1.92
N LEU A 149 9.87 -23.95 2.90
CA LEU A 149 10.49 -24.25 4.19
C LEU A 149 9.72 -25.29 5.01
N PHE A 150 8.45 -25.54 4.70
CA PHE A 150 7.64 -26.57 5.35
C PHE A 150 8.34 -27.95 5.42
N VAL A 151 9.01 -28.33 4.33
CA VAL A 151 9.71 -29.62 4.19
C VAL A 151 10.81 -29.80 5.24
N TRP A 152 11.44 -28.69 5.64
CA TRP A 152 12.46 -28.67 6.69
C TRP A 152 11.84 -28.50 8.08
N LEU A 153 10.86 -27.61 8.24
CA LEU A 153 10.26 -27.25 9.53
C LEU A 153 9.41 -28.36 10.18
N ARG A 154 9.07 -29.42 9.43
CA ARG A 154 8.45 -30.65 9.96
C ARG A 154 9.35 -31.50 10.85
N PHE A 155 10.65 -31.18 10.88
CA PHE A 155 11.63 -31.83 11.76
C PHE A 155 12.16 -30.85 12.81
N PRO A 156 12.53 -31.34 14.00
CA PRO A 156 13.35 -30.58 14.93
C PRO A 156 14.69 -30.20 14.28
N PHE A 157 15.17 -28.99 14.54
CA PHE A 157 16.35 -28.39 13.87
C PHE A 157 17.58 -29.31 13.80
N ALA A 158 17.89 -30.00 14.90
CA ALA A 158 19.07 -30.88 15.01
C ALA A 158 18.89 -32.27 14.37
N THR A 159 17.68 -32.64 13.97
CA THR A 159 17.33 -34.02 13.57
C THR A 159 16.78 -34.13 12.15
N ALA A 160 16.73 -33.02 11.40
CA ALA A 160 16.23 -33.03 10.03
C ALA A 160 17.12 -33.88 9.13
N PRO A 161 16.55 -34.80 8.32
CA PRO A 161 17.33 -35.75 7.54
C PRO A 161 18.08 -35.06 6.39
N HIS A 162 19.24 -35.59 6.04
CA HIS A 162 20.08 -35.13 4.93
C HIS A 162 19.53 -35.62 3.57
N THR A 163 18.35 -35.12 3.20
CA THR A 163 17.73 -35.38 1.89
C THR A 163 17.93 -34.18 0.95
N SER A 164 17.83 -34.41 -0.36
CA SER A 164 17.87 -33.34 -1.36
C SER A 164 16.85 -32.24 -1.05
N ASP A 165 15.63 -32.62 -0.68
CA ASP A 165 14.53 -31.68 -0.47
C ASP A 165 14.72 -30.81 0.77
N VAL A 166 15.22 -31.39 1.87
CA VAL A 166 15.58 -30.62 3.08
C VAL A 166 16.75 -29.68 2.80
N ASN A 167 17.74 -30.11 2.01
CA ASN A 167 18.86 -29.26 1.63
C ASN A 167 18.42 -28.09 0.74
N VAL A 168 17.49 -28.32 -0.20
CA VAL A 168 16.87 -27.26 -1.02
C VAL A 168 16.13 -26.28 -0.11
N ALA A 169 15.31 -26.74 0.83
CA ALA A 169 14.60 -25.86 1.76
C ALA A 169 15.56 -25.01 2.62
N ARG A 170 16.67 -25.58 3.10
CA ARG A 170 17.71 -24.83 3.82
C ARG A 170 18.37 -23.77 2.95
N ALA A 171 18.73 -24.11 1.71
CA ALA A 171 19.27 -23.15 0.76
C ALA A 171 18.26 -22.03 0.45
N TRP A 172 16.97 -22.37 0.37
CA TRP A 172 15.87 -21.41 0.21
C TRP A 172 15.77 -20.43 1.37
N ALA A 173 15.94 -20.91 2.62
CA ALA A 173 15.98 -20.05 3.80
C ALA A 173 17.14 -19.06 3.75
N VAL A 174 18.32 -19.51 3.32
CA VAL A 174 19.49 -18.64 3.10
C VAL A 174 19.18 -17.58 2.04
N GLY A 175 18.51 -17.96 0.95
CA GLY A 175 18.03 -17.01 -0.07
C GLY A 175 17.09 -15.96 0.50
N GLY A 176 16.13 -16.35 1.35
CA GLY A 176 15.25 -15.42 2.06
C GLY A 176 16.03 -14.43 2.94
N VAL A 177 16.99 -14.90 3.72
CA VAL A 177 17.86 -14.02 4.53
C VAL A 177 18.67 -13.07 3.64
N ALA A 178 19.20 -13.54 2.51
CA ALA A 178 19.92 -12.69 1.56
C ALA A 178 19.02 -11.59 0.97
N ILE A 179 17.76 -11.90 0.63
CA ILE A 179 16.79 -10.89 0.17
C ILE A 179 16.57 -9.81 1.24
N VAL A 180 16.34 -10.21 2.50
CA VAL A 180 16.19 -9.27 3.62
C VAL A 180 17.44 -8.41 3.79
N ALA A 181 18.63 -8.99 3.69
CA ALA A 181 19.88 -8.25 3.80
C ALA A 181 20.08 -7.23 2.66
N VAL A 182 19.72 -7.59 1.42
CA VAL A 182 19.78 -6.69 0.26
C VAL A 182 18.77 -5.55 0.42
N LEU A 183 17.50 -5.86 0.73
CA LEU A 183 16.47 -4.83 0.96
C LEU A 183 16.84 -3.94 2.15
N GLY A 184 17.39 -4.52 3.21
CA GLY A 184 17.87 -3.78 4.39
C GLY A 184 18.99 -2.82 4.04
N SER A 185 19.92 -3.24 3.18
CA SER A 185 21.02 -2.41 2.69
C SER A 185 20.52 -1.28 1.80
N VAL A 186 19.57 -1.56 0.89
CA VAL A 186 18.92 -0.54 0.04
C VAL A 186 18.16 0.47 0.90
N ALA A 187 17.39 0.02 1.89
CA ALA A 187 16.66 0.89 2.81
C ALA A 187 17.63 1.76 3.63
N ALA A 188 18.69 1.16 4.19
CA ALA A 188 19.71 1.89 4.95
C ALA A 188 20.41 2.97 4.10
N LEU A 189 20.82 2.63 2.87
CA LEU A 189 21.38 3.62 1.94
C LEU A 189 20.37 4.73 1.61
N GLY A 190 19.11 4.39 1.42
CA GLY A 190 18.03 5.37 1.22
C GLY A 190 17.90 6.34 2.39
N THR A 191 18.01 5.89 3.64
CA THR A 191 18.01 6.78 4.82
C THR A 191 19.22 7.71 4.89
N LEU A 192 20.32 7.33 4.23
CA LEU A 192 21.53 8.15 4.09
C LEU A 192 21.47 9.07 2.86
N GLY A 193 20.33 9.14 2.16
CA GLY A 193 20.13 9.98 0.97
C GLY A 193 20.59 9.34 -0.35
N HIS A 194 20.97 8.05 -0.33
CA HIS A 194 21.40 7.31 -1.51
C HIS A 194 20.29 6.39 -2.02
N GLN A 195 19.46 6.90 -2.92
CA GLN A 195 18.43 6.09 -3.58
C GLN A 195 19.04 5.28 -4.72
N LEU A 196 18.36 4.18 -5.10
CA LEU A 196 18.71 3.48 -6.33
C LEU A 196 18.63 4.47 -7.52
N PRO A 197 19.60 4.44 -8.46
CA PRO A 197 19.66 5.39 -9.57
C PRO A 197 18.36 5.47 -10.35
N TRP A 198 18.05 6.65 -10.89
CA TRP A 198 16.94 6.84 -11.82
C TRP A 198 17.12 5.96 -13.09
N MET A 199 16.06 5.26 -13.49
CA MET A 199 16.04 4.29 -14.61
C MET A 199 14.87 4.55 -15.57
N GLY A 200 14.58 5.82 -15.86
CA GLY A 200 13.56 6.24 -16.81
C GLY A 200 14.10 6.58 -18.20
N THR A 201 13.19 6.91 -19.13
CA THR A 201 13.55 7.48 -20.45
C THR A 201 13.01 8.89 -20.69
N ASP A 202 12.19 9.41 -19.77
CA ASP A 202 11.56 10.72 -19.83
C ASP A 202 11.84 11.52 -18.57
N ARG A 203 13.07 12.04 -18.44
CA ARG A 203 13.50 12.76 -17.24
C ARG A 203 12.70 14.05 -17.03
N ALA A 204 12.33 14.75 -18.09
CA ALA A 204 11.57 15.99 -18.00
C ALA A 204 10.14 15.71 -17.51
N GLY A 205 9.47 14.68 -18.06
CA GLY A 205 8.16 14.24 -17.58
C GLY A 205 8.17 13.88 -16.09
N ASP A 206 9.15 13.08 -15.66
CA ASP A 206 9.30 12.70 -14.25
C ASP A 206 9.52 13.94 -13.35
N GLN A 207 10.35 14.88 -13.80
CA GLN A 207 10.60 16.11 -13.06
C GLN A 207 9.34 16.99 -12.94
N ASP A 208 8.59 17.13 -14.03
CA ASP A 208 7.35 17.91 -14.05
C ASP A 208 6.29 17.26 -13.14
N TYR A 209 6.10 15.94 -13.24
CA TYR A 209 5.14 15.23 -12.38
C TYR A 209 5.49 15.35 -10.90
N MET A 210 6.76 15.12 -10.52
CA MET A 210 7.20 15.20 -9.12
C MET A 210 7.01 16.62 -8.56
N ARG A 211 7.39 17.65 -9.33
CA ARG A 211 7.21 19.06 -8.92
C ARG A 211 5.73 19.40 -8.75
N HIS A 212 4.91 19.07 -9.74
CA HIS A 212 3.49 19.40 -9.74
C HIS A 212 2.73 18.64 -8.66
N MET A 213 2.92 17.32 -8.56
CA MET A 213 2.23 16.52 -7.54
C MET A 213 2.68 16.91 -6.12
N SER A 214 3.95 17.27 -5.93
CA SER A 214 4.43 17.78 -4.63
C SER A 214 3.75 19.08 -4.22
N ALA A 215 3.65 20.06 -5.14
CA ALA A 215 2.92 21.31 -4.90
C ALA A 215 1.42 21.07 -4.66
N HIS A 216 0.81 20.20 -5.46
CA HIS A 216 -0.59 19.80 -5.33
C HIS A 216 -0.86 19.14 -3.96
N HIS A 217 0.00 18.21 -3.51
CA HIS A 217 -0.10 17.60 -2.18
C HIS A 217 0.06 18.62 -1.06
N ARG A 218 0.94 19.63 -1.18
CA ARG A 218 1.05 20.67 -0.15
C ARG A 218 -0.26 21.44 0.04
N GLN A 219 -0.99 21.75 -1.05
CA GLN A 219 -2.33 22.34 -0.94
C GLN A 219 -3.35 21.34 -0.37
N GLY A 220 -3.32 20.09 -0.83
CA GLY A 220 -4.17 19.01 -0.32
C GLY A 220 -4.02 18.77 1.19
N ILE A 221 -2.78 18.75 1.70
CA ILE A 221 -2.46 18.65 3.13
C ILE A 221 -3.06 19.82 3.90
N THR A 222 -3.00 21.04 3.34
CA THR A 222 -3.62 22.22 3.96
C THR A 222 -5.12 22.04 4.13
N LEU A 223 -5.81 21.58 3.07
CA LEU A 223 -7.24 21.27 3.15
C LEU A 223 -7.52 20.14 4.14
N ALA A 224 -6.78 19.04 4.04
CA ALA A 224 -6.97 17.86 4.87
C ALA A 224 -6.78 18.19 6.36
N ARG A 225 -5.87 19.10 6.73
CA ARG A 225 -5.74 19.61 8.09
C ARG A 225 -6.98 20.41 8.55
N LEU A 226 -7.58 21.22 7.67
CA LEU A 226 -8.87 21.86 7.97
C LEU A 226 -9.97 20.81 8.21
N GLY A 227 -10.02 19.77 7.38
CA GLY A 227 -10.95 18.65 7.54
C GLY A 227 -10.76 17.92 8.88
N ALA A 228 -9.52 17.59 9.23
CA ALA A 228 -9.18 16.91 10.47
C ALA A 228 -9.56 17.70 11.74
N ASP A 229 -9.51 19.03 11.66
CA ASP A 229 -9.87 19.93 12.76
C ASP A 229 -11.39 20.17 12.82
N ARG A 230 -11.99 20.57 11.70
CA ARG A 230 -13.31 21.22 11.67
C ARG A 230 -14.47 20.34 11.21
N ALA A 231 -14.19 19.19 10.57
CA ALA A 231 -15.27 18.31 10.10
C ALA A 231 -16.18 17.89 11.25
N GLN A 232 -17.49 17.85 11.01
CA GLN A 232 -18.48 17.40 11.99
C GLN A 232 -18.68 15.88 11.92
N ASP A 233 -18.62 15.33 10.71
CA ASP A 233 -18.65 13.90 10.45
C ASP A 233 -17.36 13.20 10.92
N PRO A 234 -17.44 12.25 11.87
CA PRO A 234 -16.27 11.54 12.39
C PRO A 234 -15.52 10.72 11.34
N GLU A 235 -16.21 10.13 10.36
CA GLU A 235 -15.58 9.34 9.29
C GLU A 235 -14.84 10.29 8.35
N LEU A 236 -15.42 11.45 8.03
CA LEU A 236 -14.76 12.48 7.21
C LEU A 236 -13.52 13.03 7.92
N LYS A 237 -13.59 13.22 9.24
CA LYS A 237 -12.46 13.64 10.07
C LYS A 237 -11.33 12.62 10.07
N ALA A 238 -11.65 11.33 10.20
CA ALA A 238 -10.67 10.25 10.12
C ALA A 238 -10.05 10.17 8.73
N LEU A 239 -10.87 10.25 7.67
CA LEU A 239 -10.39 10.27 6.29
C LEU A 239 -9.46 11.46 6.03
N ALA A 240 -9.80 12.66 6.52
CA ALA A 240 -8.95 13.83 6.38
C ALA A 240 -7.59 13.66 7.09
N ARG A 241 -7.55 13.00 8.26
CA ARG A 241 -6.29 12.62 8.91
C ARG A 241 -5.47 11.65 8.08
N LEU A 242 -6.11 10.65 7.48
CA LEU A 242 -5.43 9.72 6.57
C LEU A 242 -4.83 10.44 5.36
N MET A 243 -5.57 11.38 4.75
CA MET A 243 -5.09 12.21 3.63
C MET A 243 -3.86 13.04 3.99
N VAL A 244 -3.80 13.60 5.22
CA VAL A 244 -2.59 14.28 5.70
C VAL A 244 -1.42 13.30 5.74
N ALA A 245 -1.62 12.15 6.40
CA ALA A 245 -0.55 11.16 6.59
C ALA A 245 -0.02 10.63 5.25
N SER A 246 -0.92 10.28 4.32
CA SER A 246 -0.57 9.74 3.00
C SER A 246 0.17 10.75 2.14
N GLN A 247 -0.38 11.96 1.97
CA GLN A 247 0.23 12.98 1.12
C GLN A 247 1.55 13.52 1.69
N GLU A 248 1.70 13.58 3.02
CA GLU A 248 2.99 13.89 3.64
C GLU A 248 4.03 12.79 3.39
N GLY A 249 3.63 11.52 3.48
CA GLY A 249 4.49 10.38 3.15
C GLY A 249 4.92 10.37 1.69
N GLU A 250 3.98 10.59 0.78
CA GLU A 250 4.22 10.71 -0.66
C GLU A 250 5.18 11.88 -0.96
N ASN A 251 4.98 13.04 -0.35
CA ASN A 251 5.90 14.17 -0.49
C ASN A 251 7.32 13.88 0.01
N ARG A 252 7.47 13.19 1.15
CA ARG A 252 8.80 12.78 1.64
C ARG A 252 9.51 11.87 0.64
N ILE A 253 8.79 10.98 -0.02
CA ILE A 253 9.35 10.11 -1.05
C ILE A 253 9.74 10.92 -2.30
N PHE A 254 8.89 11.83 -2.77
CA PHE A 254 9.23 12.71 -3.88
C PHE A 254 10.49 13.53 -3.59
N ASP A 255 10.60 14.12 -2.40
CA ASP A 255 11.77 14.91 -2.01
C ASP A 255 13.05 14.04 -1.97
N ALA A 256 12.97 12.83 -1.38
CA ALA A 256 14.10 11.92 -1.28
C ALA A 256 14.56 11.39 -2.65
N TRP A 257 13.63 11.00 -3.51
CA TRP A 257 13.93 10.59 -4.89
C TRP A 257 14.49 11.75 -5.70
N TRP A 258 13.88 12.94 -5.63
CA TRP A 258 14.34 14.13 -6.36
C TRP A 258 15.78 14.47 -6.02
N GLN A 259 16.09 14.57 -4.72
CA GLN A 259 17.43 14.90 -4.24
C GLN A 259 18.45 13.89 -4.76
N SER A 260 18.15 12.60 -4.69
CA SER A 260 19.08 11.55 -5.11
C SER A 260 19.19 11.39 -6.63
N TRP A 261 18.13 11.64 -7.40
CA TRP A 261 18.11 11.40 -8.85
C TRP A 261 18.61 12.58 -9.66
N PHE A 262 18.38 13.80 -9.17
CA PHE A 262 18.60 15.01 -9.97
C PHE A 262 19.66 15.95 -9.40
N ASP A 263 20.15 15.70 -8.17
CA ASP A 263 21.25 16.44 -7.54
C ASP A 263 21.03 17.96 -7.55
N THR A 264 19.78 18.38 -7.31
CA THR A 264 19.36 19.77 -7.25
C THR A 264 18.18 19.92 -6.31
N ALA A 265 17.93 21.13 -5.80
CA ALA A 265 16.70 21.41 -5.06
C ALA A 265 15.49 21.35 -6.01
N MET A 266 14.36 20.83 -5.53
CA MET A 266 13.12 20.80 -6.31
C MET A 266 12.61 22.24 -6.53
N PRO A 267 12.57 22.75 -7.77
CA PRO A 267 12.12 24.12 -8.02
C PRO A 267 10.64 24.26 -7.68
N ALA A 268 10.28 25.37 -7.02
CA ALA A 268 8.89 25.72 -6.80
C ALA A 268 8.14 25.86 -8.14
N CYS A 269 6.84 25.58 -8.13
CA CYS A 269 5.98 25.91 -9.27
C CYS A 269 5.73 27.42 -9.29
N SER A 270 5.78 28.02 -10.47
CA SER A 270 5.35 29.39 -10.75
C SER A 270 3.85 29.54 -10.55
N THR A 271 3.39 30.79 -10.39
CA THR A 271 1.95 31.10 -10.31
C THR A 271 1.17 30.62 -11.54
N GLN A 272 1.80 30.65 -12.72
CA GLN A 272 1.19 30.13 -13.94
C GLN A 272 1.04 28.60 -13.90
N GLU A 273 2.12 27.88 -13.55
CA GLU A 273 2.07 26.41 -13.39
C GLU A 273 0.98 25.99 -12.39
N LEU A 274 0.88 26.69 -11.25
CA LEU A 274 -0.15 26.42 -10.25
C LEU A 274 -1.58 26.69 -10.78
N GLY A 275 -1.78 27.79 -11.50
CA GLY A 275 -3.10 28.15 -12.04
C GLY A 275 -3.58 27.25 -13.19
N GLU A 276 -2.66 26.63 -13.92
CA GLU A 276 -2.96 25.66 -15.00
C GLU A 276 -3.07 24.22 -14.48
N MET A 277 -2.64 23.96 -13.25
CA MET A 277 -2.63 22.63 -12.65
C MET A 277 -4.06 22.13 -12.40
N PRO A 278 -4.45 20.95 -12.95
CA PRO A 278 -5.80 20.42 -12.77
C PRO A 278 -6.15 20.27 -11.29
N GLY A 279 -7.33 20.73 -10.88
CA GLY A 279 -7.85 20.58 -9.52
C GLY A 279 -7.20 21.48 -8.45
N TYR A 280 -6.14 22.22 -8.80
CA TYR A 280 -5.51 23.16 -7.88
C TYR A 280 -6.49 24.30 -7.56
N LEU A 281 -6.69 24.57 -6.28
CA LEU A 281 -7.67 25.54 -5.80
C LEU A 281 -7.12 26.95 -5.90
N SER A 282 -7.97 27.87 -6.34
CA SER A 282 -7.76 29.30 -6.28
C SER A 282 -7.83 29.84 -4.85
N ASP A 283 -7.25 31.02 -4.63
CA ASP A 283 -7.32 31.71 -3.32
C ASP A 283 -8.76 31.89 -2.84
N ALA A 284 -9.70 32.23 -3.73
CA ALA A 284 -11.12 32.37 -3.39
C ALA A 284 -11.76 31.06 -2.88
N GLN A 285 -11.33 29.91 -3.40
CA GLN A 285 -11.80 28.60 -2.94
C GLN A 285 -11.15 28.19 -1.61
N LEU A 286 -9.89 28.55 -1.40
CA LEU A 286 -9.21 28.37 -0.11
C LEU A 286 -9.87 29.25 0.97
N ASP A 287 -10.23 30.48 0.63
CA ASP A 287 -10.98 31.38 1.50
C ASP A 287 -12.38 30.85 1.79
N GLU A 288 -13.05 30.26 0.79
CA GLU A 288 -14.36 29.64 0.96
C GLU A 288 -14.34 28.55 2.03
N ILE A 289 -13.44 27.57 1.93
CA ILE A 289 -13.37 26.49 2.93
C ILE A 289 -12.90 26.99 4.30
N SER A 290 -11.97 27.95 4.31
CA SER A 290 -11.45 28.53 5.56
C SER A 290 -12.53 29.30 6.32
N ASN A 291 -13.46 29.93 5.62
CA ASN A 291 -14.54 30.71 6.22
C ASN A 291 -15.91 30.00 6.24
N ALA A 292 -15.98 28.75 5.76
CA ALA A 292 -17.22 27.99 5.74
C ALA A 292 -17.81 27.88 7.16
N LYS A 293 -19.13 28.07 7.29
CA LYS A 293 -19.83 27.91 8.57
C LYS A 293 -19.79 26.44 9.02
N PRO A 294 -19.83 26.14 10.33
CA PRO A 294 -19.74 24.75 10.81
C PRO A 294 -20.76 23.78 10.19
N ASP A 295 -21.99 24.24 9.92
CA ASP A 295 -23.07 23.46 9.30
C ASP A 295 -22.91 23.26 7.78
N GLN A 296 -22.00 24.00 7.15
CA GLN A 296 -21.71 23.95 5.71
C GLN A 296 -20.33 23.35 5.42
N PHE A 297 -19.47 23.28 6.43
CA PHE A 297 -18.06 22.93 6.27
C PHE A 297 -17.85 21.58 5.59
N ASP A 298 -18.52 20.52 6.05
CA ASP A 298 -18.33 19.16 5.52
C ASP A 298 -18.68 19.08 4.03
N ALA A 299 -19.78 19.72 3.61
CA ALA A 299 -20.20 19.76 2.21
C ALA A 299 -19.20 20.56 1.34
N THR A 300 -18.71 21.70 1.84
CA THR A 300 -17.69 22.50 1.15
C THR A 300 -16.37 21.74 1.05
N PHE A 301 -15.96 21.05 2.12
CA PHE A 301 -14.75 20.22 2.15
C PHE A 301 -14.84 19.09 1.14
N VAL A 302 -15.92 18.30 1.15
CA VAL A 302 -16.12 17.19 0.21
C VAL A 302 -16.10 17.68 -1.23
N ARG A 303 -16.76 18.80 -1.53
CA ARG A 303 -16.78 19.38 -2.88
C ARG A 303 -15.39 19.79 -3.36
N LEU A 304 -14.65 20.57 -2.54
CA LEU A 304 -13.35 21.12 -2.93
C LEU A 304 -12.25 20.06 -2.92
N MET A 305 -12.24 19.16 -1.93
CA MET A 305 -11.29 18.04 -1.90
C MET A 305 -11.57 17.05 -3.02
N SER A 306 -12.83 16.81 -3.41
CA SER A 306 -13.13 15.96 -4.57
C SER A 306 -12.63 16.57 -5.88
N LEU A 307 -12.79 17.90 -6.06
CA LEU A 307 -12.24 18.63 -7.22
C LEU A 307 -10.71 18.51 -7.25
N HIS A 308 -10.06 18.72 -6.11
CA HIS A 308 -8.62 18.62 -5.96
C HIS A 308 -8.14 17.19 -6.28
N HIS A 309 -8.73 16.16 -5.67
CA HIS A 309 -8.39 14.78 -5.96
C HIS A 309 -8.61 14.38 -7.42
N ALA A 310 -9.67 14.85 -8.07
CA ALA A 310 -9.88 14.60 -9.50
C ALA A 310 -8.72 15.17 -10.34
N GLY A 311 -8.18 16.33 -9.95
CA GLY A 311 -6.96 16.90 -10.54
C GLY A 311 -5.73 16.01 -10.39
N ALA A 312 -5.45 15.56 -9.17
CA ALA A 312 -4.35 14.64 -8.88
C ALA A 312 -4.49 13.31 -9.64
N VAL A 313 -5.69 12.73 -9.70
CA VAL A 313 -5.96 11.50 -10.47
C VAL A 313 -5.60 11.70 -11.94
N ARG A 314 -5.94 12.86 -12.52
CA ARG A 314 -5.61 13.18 -13.93
C ARG A 314 -4.10 13.29 -14.15
N MET A 315 -3.37 13.91 -13.24
CA MET A 315 -1.91 14.01 -13.32
C MET A 315 -1.24 12.64 -13.15
N ALA A 316 -1.71 11.86 -12.18
CA ALA A 316 -1.19 10.53 -11.90
C ALA A 316 -1.49 9.52 -13.03
N ASP A 317 -2.64 9.64 -13.70
CA ASP A 317 -2.97 8.82 -14.88
C ASP A 317 -2.03 9.11 -16.06
N ARG A 318 -1.68 10.39 -16.29
CA ARG A 318 -0.71 10.77 -17.33
C ARG A 318 0.67 10.19 -17.04
N GLU A 319 1.14 10.30 -15.80
CA GLU A 319 2.42 9.73 -15.38
C GLU A 319 2.44 8.21 -15.54
N TRP A 320 1.40 7.51 -15.09
CA TRP A 320 1.28 6.06 -15.25
C TRP A 320 1.41 5.60 -16.72
N GLN A 321 0.80 6.35 -17.65
CA GLN A 321 0.86 6.11 -19.08
C GLN A 321 2.19 6.56 -19.74
N GLY A 322 3.01 7.31 -19.01
CA GLY A 322 4.30 7.81 -19.46
C GLY A 322 5.39 6.74 -19.63
N ARG A 323 6.61 7.20 -19.92
CA ARG A 323 7.81 6.36 -20.15
C ARG A 323 8.95 6.68 -19.16
N GLY A 324 8.58 7.29 -18.05
CA GLY A 324 9.40 7.63 -16.91
C GLY A 324 9.98 6.45 -16.15
N ASP A 325 10.60 6.74 -15.00
CA ASP A 325 11.04 5.74 -14.05
C ASP A 325 9.87 4.87 -13.59
N MET A 326 10.04 3.54 -13.64
CA MET A 326 8.98 2.60 -13.25
C MET A 326 8.50 2.80 -11.82
N ARG A 327 9.37 3.21 -10.89
CA ARG A 327 8.99 3.43 -9.48
C ARG A 327 8.06 4.63 -9.35
N LEU A 328 8.35 5.71 -10.07
CA LEU A 328 7.50 6.89 -10.11
C LEU A 328 6.13 6.57 -10.72
N ARG A 329 6.12 5.78 -11.78
CA ARG A 329 4.88 5.31 -12.41
C ARG A 329 4.06 4.42 -11.48
N ILE A 330 4.68 3.49 -10.75
CA ILE A 330 4.00 2.66 -9.73
C ILE A 330 3.39 3.53 -8.63
N MET A 331 4.12 4.54 -8.16
CA MET A 331 3.61 5.51 -7.18
C MET A 331 2.42 6.28 -7.75
N ALA A 332 2.49 6.77 -8.99
CA ALA A 332 1.40 7.44 -9.66
C ALA A 332 0.16 6.55 -9.80
N HIS A 333 0.33 5.26 -10.14
CA HIS A 333 -0.76 4.30 -10.15
C HIS A 333 -1.43 4.17 -8.77
N ALA A 334 -0.64 4.08 -7.70
CA ALA A 334 -1.16 4.00 -6.33
C ALA A 334 -1.91 5.28 -5.94
N ILE A 335 -1.35 6.47 -6.19
CA ILE A 335 -2.00 7.77 -5.95
C ILE A 335 -3.32 7.86 -6.72
N ARG A 336 -3.33 7.45 -7.99
CA ARG A 336 -4.54 7.44 -8.83
C ARG A 336 -5.63 6.54 -8.24
N HIS A 337 -5.28 5.36 -7.75
CA HIS A 337 -6.24 4.44 -7.10
C HIS A 337 -6.77 5.05 -5.80
N GLN A 338 -5.85 5.46 -4.92
CA GLN A 338 -6.13 6.03 -3.61
C GLN A 338 -7.04 7.24 -3.70
N GLN A 339 -6.72 8.24 -4.53
CA GLN A 339 -7.50 9.48 -4.55
C GLN A 339 -8.89 9.32 -5.22
N GLN A 340 -9.06 8.37 -6.13
CA GLN A 340 -10.40 7.96 -6.59
C GLN A 340 -11.19 7.29 -5.46
N GLY A 341 -10.52 6.49 -4.62
CA GLY A 341 -11.10 5.89 -3.44
C GLY A 341 -11.49 6.92 -2.37
N GLU A 342 -10.66 7.93 -2.15
CA GLU A 342 -10.94 9.04 -1.22
C GLU A 342 -12.16 9.86 -1.66
N ILE A 343 -12.31 10.12 -2.97
CA ILE A 343 -13.55 10.70 -3.52
C ILE A 343 -14.75 9.81 -3.19
N ALA A 344 -14.64 8.49 -3.37
CA ALA A 344 -15.72 7.55 -3.07
C ALA A 344 -16.10 7.56 -1.58
N LEU A 345 -15.11 7.53 -0.69
CA LEU A 345 -15.28 7.55 0.77
C LEU A 345 -15.91 8.86 1.25
N MET A 346 -15.49 10.00 0.72
CA MET A 346 -16.12 11.30 0.99
C MET A 346 -17.60 11.32 0.58
N ASN A 347 -17.96 10.58 -0.47
CA ASN A 347 -19.34 10.39 -0.93
C ASN A 347 -20.03 9.15 -0.32
N LYS A 348 -19.47 8.62 0.78
CA LYS A 348 -20.06 7.52 1.59
C LYS A 348 -20.27 6.21 0.85
N VAL A 349 -19.47 5.96 -0.19
CA VAL A 349 -19.47 4.66 -0.87
C VAL A 349 -18.92 3.59 0.08
N SER A 350 -19.66 2.49 0.24
CA SER A 350 -19.34 1.42 1.19
C SER A 350 -19.77 0.05 0.69
N GLY A 351 -19.43 -1.01 1.45
CA GLY A 351 -19.86 -2.39 1.17
C GLY A 351 -19.51 -2.86 -0.24
N LEU A 352 -20.50 -3.47 -0.93
CA LEU A 352 -20.31 -3.99 -2.29
C LEU A 352 -20.01 -2.90 -3.32
N ASP A 353 -20.55 -1.70 -3.13
CA ASP A 353 -20.33 -0.60 -4.07
C ASP A 353 -18.91 -0.06 -3.98
N ALA A 354 -18.31 -0.06 -2.78
CA ALA A 354 -16.88 0.22 -2.59
C ALA A 354 -16.00 -0.77 -3.37
N VAL A 355 -16.30 -2.08 -3.28
CA VAL A 355 -15.56 -3.10 -4.04
C VAL A 355 -15.74 -2.90 -5.55
N ARG A 356 -16.97 -2.68 -6.00
CA ARG A 356 -17.29 -2.45 -7.42
C ARG A 356 -16.60 -1.21 -7.99
N GLN A 357 -16.42 -0.16 -7.19
CA GLN A 357 -15.74 1.06 -7.59
C GLN A 357 -14.21 0.92 -7.52
N ALA A 358 -13.67 0.25 -6.50
CA ALA A 358 -12.22 0.08 -6.37
C ALA A 358 -11.60 -0.75 -7.51
N VAL A 359 -12.34 -1.70 -8.09
CA VAL A 359 -11.84 -2.52 -9.21
C VAL A 359 -11.46 -1.69 -10.44
N PRO A 360 -12.37 -0.89 -11.05
CA PRO A 360 -12.02 -0.05 -12.19
C PRO A 360 -11.00 1.05 -11.85
N ASN A 361 -10.90 1.51 -10.59
CA ASN A 361 -9.89 2.51 -10.17
C ASN A 361 -8.45 2.03 -10.39
N MET A 362 -8.21 0.72 -10.36
CA MET A 362 -6.90 0.15 -10.66
C MET A 362 -6.51 0.27 -12.14
N PHE A 363 -7.47 0.43 -13.05
CA PHE A 363 -7.20 0.31 -14.47
C PHE A 363 -7.26 1.64 -15.20
N ALA A 364 -7.91 2.66 -14.63
CA ALA A 364 -8.10 3.94 -15.29
C ALA A 364 -8.47 5.05 -14.31
N ASP A 365 -8.44 6.27 -14.82
CA ASP A 365 -9.19 7.41 -14.31
C ASP A 365 -10.70 7.21 -14.60
N ASN A 366 -11.52 7.13 -13.55
CA ASN A 366 -12.97 6.98 -13.60
C ASN A 366 -13.71 8.23 -13.11
N VAL A 367 -13.01 9.23 -12.59
CA VAL A 367 -13.61 10.45 -12.03
C VAL A 367 -13.57 11.62 -13.00
N ASN A 368 -12.67 11.59 -14.00
CA ASN A 368 -12.57 12.63 -15.04
C ASN A 368 -13.12 12.20 -16.42
N ARG A 369 -13.74 11.02 -16.54
CA ARG A 369 -14.22 10.47 -17.83
C ARG A 369 -15.31 11.31 -18.51
N ALA A 370 -16.06 12.10 -17.75
CA ALA A 370 -17.10 12.97 -18.32
C ALA A 370 -16.52 14.09 -19.21
N ASP A 371 -15.25 14.48 -19.03
CA ASP A 371 -14.62 15.56 -19.80
C ASP A 371 -14.01 15.11 -21.14
N ALA A 372 -14.00 13.80 -21.42
CA ALA A 372 -13.43 13.25 -22.65
C ALA A 372 -14.37 13.37 -23.86
N GLY A 373 -15.63 13.76 -23.65
CA GLY A 373 -16.65 13.89 -24.70
C GLY A 373 -16.88 15.31 -25.24
N THR A 374 -16.15 16.33 -24.75
CA THR A 374 -16.34 17.73 -25.13
C THR A 374 -15.04 18.44 -25.51
N ARG A 375 -14.18 17.79 -26.28
CA ARG A 375 -13.11 18.49 -27.03
C ARG A 375 -13.13 18.11 -28.49
#